data_AF-A0A1I1FST9-F1
#
_entry.id   AF-A0A1I1FST9-F1
#
_cell.length_a   1.000
_cell.length_b   1.000
_cell.length_c   1.000
_cell.angle_alpha   90.00
_cell.angle_beta   90.00
_cell.angle_gamma   90.00
#
_symmetry.space_group_name_H-M   'P 1'
#
loop_
_entity.id
_entity.type
_entity.pdbx_description
1 polymer ?
#
loop_
_entity_poly.entity_id
_entity_poly.type
_entity_poly.pdbx_seq_one_letter_code
_entity_poly.pdbx_strand_id
1 'polypeptide(L)' 'MSELKQHRIWQIERKLQFSVPYSENGYITANEKGGPLNPNYVYNHFSKAIKKANVKKIRFHDLRHTHASLMLLLGET' A
#
# COMPACT_ATOMS: atom_id res chain seq x y z
N MET A 1 3.73 -7.76 14.09
CA MET A 1 4.86 -8.51 13.46
C MET A 1 4.37 -9.79 12.76
N SER A 2 3.19 -10.29 13.10
CA SER A 2 2.48 -11.38 12.40
C SER A 2 2.13 -11.02 10.94
N GLU A 3 1.72 -9.77 10.72
CA GLU A 3 1.12 -9.29 9.48
C GLU A 3 2.14 -9.24 8.35
N LEU A 4 3.33 -8.70 8.62
CA LEU A 4 4.42 -8.65 7.65
C LEU A 4 4.95 -10.04 7.30
N LYS A 5 4.94 -10.99 8.27
CA LYS A 5 5.30 -12.39 8.02
C LYS A 5 4.29 -13.05 7.09
N GLN A 6 2.99 -12.87 7.36
CA GLN A 6 1.92 -13.36 6.49
C GLN A 6 1.98 -12.74 5.09
N HIS A 7 2.23 -11.44 5.00
CA HIS A 7 2.38 -10.76 3.71
C HIS A 7 3.55 -11.32 2.90
N ARG A 8 4.69 -11.60 3.56
CA ARG A 8 5.85 -12.22 2.92
C ARG A 8 5.54 -13.61 2.37
N ILE A 9 4.82 -14.44 3.14
CA ILE A 9 4.38 -15.77 2.68
C ILE A 9 3.51 -15.64 1.43
N TRP A 10 2.51 -14.76 1.48
CA TRP A 10 1.63 -14.49 0.33
C TRP A 10 2.39 -14.01 -0.92
N GLN A 11 3.45 -13.20 -0.76
CA GLN A 11 4.30 -12.79 -1.88
C GLN A 11 5.08 -13.97 -2.48
N ILE A 12 5.61 -14.86 -1.64
CA ILE A 12 6.34 -16.06 -2.09
C ILE A 12 5.39 -17.00 -2.84
N GLU A 13 4.18 -17.23 -2.33
CA GLU A 13 3.16 -18.03 -2.99
C GLU A 13 2.80 -17.47 -4.38
N ARG A 14 2.57 -16.16 -4.47
CA ARG A 14 2.32 -15.49 -5.76
C ARG A 14 3.51 -15.64 -6.71
N LYS A 15 4.74 -15.45 -6.23
CA LYS A 15 5.94 -15.63 -7.04
C LYS A 15 6.01 -17.03 -7.63
N LEU A 16 5.66 -18.07 -6.86
CA LEU A 16 5.65 -19.46 -7.34
C LEU A 16 4.52 -19.73 -8.33
N GLN A 17 3.39 -19.04 -8.19
CA GLN A 17 2.22 -19.23 -9.05
C GLN A 17 2.42 -18.68 -10.47
N PHE A 18 3.24 -17.64 -10.64
CA PHE A 18 3.45 -16.99 -11.92
C PHE A 18 4.86 -17.23 -12.44
N SER A 19 5.01 -17.90 -13.59
CA SER A 19 6.31 -18.12 -14.27
C SER A 19 6.89 -16.85 -14.92
N VAL A 20 6.66 -15.67 -14.34
CA VAL A 20 7.23 -14.41 -14.79
C VAL A 20 8.56 -14.15 -14.08
N PRO A 21 9.53 -13.51 -14.76
CA PRO A 21 10.74 -13.04 -14.10
C PRO A 21 10.37 -12.14 -12.92
N TYR A 22 10.78 -12.54 -11.72
CA TYR A 22 10.53 -11.82 -10.47
C TYR A 22 11.82 -11.17 -9.98
N SER A 23 11.74 -9.88 -9.66
CA SER A 23 12.87 -9.09 -9.17
C SER A 23 13.08 -9.28 -7.67
N GLU A 24 14.30 -9.63 -7.24
CA GLU A 24 14.65 -9.87 -5.84
C GLU A 24 15.02 -8.59 -5.06
N ASN A 25 14.46 -7.44 -5.44
CA ASN A 25 14.85 -6.14 -4.88
C ASN A 25 14.39 -5.91 -3.43
N GLY A 26 13.71 -6.89 -2.82
CA GLY A 26 13.33 -6.85 -1.40
C GLY A 26 12.22 -5.86 -1.05
N TYR A 27 11.41 -5.41 -2.01
CA TYR A 27 10.28 -4.52 -1.74
C TYR A 27 9.25 -5.18 -0.82
N ILE A 28 8.88 -4.50 0.28
CA ILE A 28 7.83 -4.96 1.20
C ILE A 28 6.47 -4.97 0.49
N THR A 29 6.21 -3.99 -0.39
CA THR A 29 5.03 -3.96 -1.25
C THR A 29 5.49 -3.94 -2.70
N ALA A 30 5.37 -5.09 -3.37
CA ALA A 30 5.82 -5.27 -4.73
C ALA A 30 4.65 -5.48 -5.70
N ASN A 31 4.88 -5.17 -6.97
CA ASN A 31 4.03 -5.65 -8.04
C ASN A 31 4.26 -7.15 -8.30
N GLU A 32 3.48 -7.74 -9.21
CA GLU A 32 3.53 -9.18 -9.51
C GLU A 32 4.90 -9.68 -10.03
N LYS A 33 5.77 -8.76 -10.48
CA LYS A 33 7.12 -9.04 -10.96
C LYS A 33 8.20 -8.67 -9.94
N GLY A 34 7.85 -8.38 -8.68
CA GLY A 34 8.82 -8.00 -7.65
C GLY A 34 9.36 -6.57 -7.77
N GLY A 35 8.81 -5.77 -8.68
CA GLY A 35 9.19 -4.36 -8.87
C GLY A 35 8.33 -3.39 -8.05
N PRO A 36 8.61 -2.09 -8.12
CA PRO A 36 7.83 -1.07 -7.45
C PRO A 36 6.37 -1.06 -7.95
N LEU A 37 5.43 -0.74 -7.06
CA LEU A 37 4.04 -0.51 -7.42
C LEU A 37 3.91 0.76 -8.28
N ASN A 38 3.04 0.71 -9.27
CA ASN A 38 2.69 1.90 -10.05
C ASN A 38 1.93 2.89 -9.15
N PRO A 39 2.32 4.18 -9.06
CA PRO A 39 1.60 5.16 -8.26
C PRO A 39 0.10 5.27 -8.61
N ASN A 40 -0.26 5.09 -9.89
CA ASN A 40 -1.65 5.09 -10.34
C ASN A 40 -2.45 3.91 -9.77
N TYR A 41 -1.80 2.78 -9.47
CA TYR A 41 -2.45 1.65 -8.80
C TYR A 41 -2.96 2.09 -7.43
N VAL A 42 -2.10 2.73 -6.64
CA VAL A 42 -2.45 3.25 -5.31
C VAL A 42 -3.55 4.30 -5.41
N TYR A 43 -3.42 5.25 -6.33
CA TYR A 43 -4.43 6.28 -6.55
C TYR A 43 -5.81 5.71 -6.93
N ASN A 44 -5.85 4.76 -7.86
CA ASN A 44 -7.11 4.15 -8.32
C ASN A 44 -7.79 3.35 -7.21
N HIS A 45 -7.01 2.57 -6.45
CA HIS A 45 -7.54 1.84 -5.29
C HIS A 45 -8.05 2.81 -4.21
N PHE A 46 -7.31 3.88 -3.95
CA PHE A 46 -7.73 4.91 -3.00
C PHE A 46 -9.03 5.60 -3.42
N SER A 47 -9.17 5.97 -4.70
CA SER A 47 -10.41 6.58 -5.21
C SER A 47 -11.61 5.64 -5.07
N LYS A 48 -11.43 4.32 -5.25
CA LYS A 48 -12.47 3.33 -4.99
C LYS A 48 -12.81 3.23 -3.50
N ALA A 49 -11.80 3.26 -2.64
CA ALA A 49 -11.99 3.23 -1.18
C ALA A 49 -12.77 4.45 -0.68
N ILE A 50 -12.42 5.66 -1.14
CA ILE A 50 -13.18 6.89 -0.82
C ILE A 50 -14.64 6.76 -1.24
N LYS A 51 -14.90 6.31 -2.48
CA LYS A 51 -16.26 6.12 -2.97
C LYS A 51 -17.03 5.11 -2.11
N LYS A 52 -16.41 4.01 -1.73
CA LYS A 52 -17.01 2.98 -0.85
C LYS A 52 -17.31 3.51 0.55
N ALA A 53 -16.43 4.34 1.10
CA ALA A 53 -16.62 4.97 2.41
C ALA A 53 -17.62 6.14 2.38
N ASN A 54 -18.07 6.56 1.20
CA ASN A 54 -18.99 7.69 1.00
C ASN A 54 -18.50 9.01 1.64
N VAL A 55 -17.19 9.26 1.58
CA VAL A 55 -16.58 10.48 2.10
C VAL A 55 -16.23 11.45 0.98
N LYS A 56 -15.96 12.71 1.34
CA LYS A 56 -15.49 13.73 0.40
C LYS A 56 -14.24 13.22 -0.33
N LYS A 57 -14.20 13.42 -1.66
CA LYS A 57 -13.03 13.13 -2.47
C LYS A 57 -11.84 13.99 -2.02
N ILE A 58 -10.76 13.32 -1.64
CA ILE A 58 -9.46 13.92 -1.29
C ILE A 58 -8.35 13.24 -2.09
N ARG A 59 -7.15 13.83 -2.10
CA ARG A 59 -5.96 13.24 -2.75
C ARG A 59 -5.28 12.27 -1.79
N PHE A 60 -4.52 11.33 -2.32
CA PHE A 60 -3.86 10.31 -1.49
C PHE A 60 -2.87 10.94 -0.49
N HIS A 61 -2.13 11.97 -0.89
CA HIS A 61 -1.19 12.63 0.02
C HIS A 61 -1.86 13.48 1.10
N ASP A 62 -3.14 13.84 0.95
CA ASP A 62 -3.87 14.56 2.00
C ASP A 62 -3.99 13.70 3.27
N LEU A 63 -3.89 12.36 3.15
CA LEU A 63 -3.80 11.45 4.31
C LEU A 63 -2.60 11.75 5.21
N ARG A 64 -1.46 12.17 4.63
CA ARG A 64 -0.27 12.52 5.41
C ARG A 64 -0.51 13.80 6.22
N HIS A 65 -1.22 14.76 5.65
CA HIS A 65 -1.62 15.97 6.38
C HIS A 65 -2.61 15.64 7.50
N THR A 66 -3.59 14.76 7.25
CA THR A 66 -4.50 14.27 8.30
C THR A 66 -3.73 13.59 9.43
N HIS A 67 -2.76 12.73 9.10
CA HIS A 67 -1.94 12.07 10.11
C HIS A 67 -1.14 13.08 10.96
N ALA A 68 -0.50 14.07 10.32
CA ALA A 68 0.22 15.12 11.05
C ALA A 68 -0.69 15.93 11.99
N SER A 69 -1.88 16.30 11.53
CA SER A 69 -2.87 16.99 12.38
C SER A 69 -3.34 16.11 13.54
N LEU A 70 -3.52 14.80 13.32
CA LEU A 70 -3.88 13.87 14.39
C LEU A 70 -2.75 13.71 15.42
N MET A 71 -1.49 13.59 14.99
CA MET A 71 -0.35 13.50 15.90
C MET A 71 -0.22 14.75 16.77
N LEU A 72 -0.38 15.93 16.17
CA LEU A 72 -0.37 17.20 16.91
C LEU A 72 -1.49 17.24 17.97
N LEU A 73 -2.70 16.77 17.62
CA LEU A 73 -3.82 16.71 18.54
C LEU A 73 -3.59 15.73 19.70
N LEU A 74 -2.85 14.64 19.44
CA LEU A 74 -2.48 13.62 20.43
C LEU A 74 -1.29 14.05 21.31
N GLY A 75 -0.66 15.19 21.02
CA GLY A 75 0.50 15.68 21.77
C GLY A 75 1.80 14.92 21.48
N GLU A 76 1.85 14.17 20.38
CA GLU A 76 3.07 13.51 19.91
C GLU A 76 3.78 14.43 18.91
N THR A 77 4.86 15.08 19.36
CA THR A 77 5.80 15.84 18.51
C THR A 77 7.23 15.46 18.83
#